data_AF-A0A0G0X1C5-F1
#
_entry.id   AF-A0A0G0X1C5-F1
#
_cell.length_a   1.000
_cell.length_b   1.000
_cell.length_c   1.000
_cell.angle_alpha   90.00
_cell.angle_beta   90.00
_cell.angle_gamma   90.00
#
_symmetry.space_group_name_H-M   'P 1'
#
loop_
_entity.id
_entity.type
_entity.pdbx_description
1 polymer ?
#
loop_
_entity_poly.entity_id
_entity_poly.type
_entity_poly.pdbx_seq_one_letter_code
_entity_poly.pdbx_strand_id
1 'polypeptide(L)'
;MSENKKLRVIVGDENPDWGQKIKRWFGKDFPNVVVTAHQTQSSFVGAVGRSDKENTLLVIGIKIRGNSGLELASFYAKQGYRVVILGSIKGELLKLKSVPKDNSMRQLLTSCFLCKFPRAR
;
A
#
# COMPACT_ATOMS: atom_id res chain seq x y z
N MET A 1 -13.12 23.90 9.34
CA MET A 1 -12.05 23.93 8.31
C MET A 1 -11.27 22.64 8.46
N SER A 2 -11.43 21.66 7.57
CA SER A 2 -10.62 20.43 7.65
C SER A 2 -9.21 20.74 7.18
N GLU A 3 -8.24 20.69 8.10
CA GLU A 3 -6.84 20.57 7.72
C GLU A 3 -6.72 19.48 6.65
N ASN A 4 -6.03 19.80 5.56
CA ASN A 4 -5.82 18.91 4.44
C ASN A 4 -4.89 17.76 4.90
N LYS A 5 -5.44 16.78 5.64
CA LYS A 5 -4.70 15.66 6.20
C LYS A 5 -4.11 14.85 5.05
N LYS A 6 -2.79 14.95 4.87
CA LYS A 6 -2.06 14.26 3.81
C LYS A 6 -2.24 12.75 3.95
N LEU A 7 -2.76 12.12 2.91
CA LEU A 7 -2.90 10.68 2.81
C LEU A 7 -1.51 10.04 2.69
N ARG A 8 -1.23 9.01 3.48
CA ARG A 8 0.05 8.28 3.43
C ARG A 8 -0.14 6.93 2.77
N VAL A 9 0.80 6.56 1.91
CA VAL A 9 0.97 5.22 1.38
C VAL A 9 2.32 4.71 1.85
N ILE A 10 2.32 3.63 2.63
CA ILE A 10 3.55 3.01 3.12
C ILE A 10 3.72 1.69 2.37
N VAL A 11 4.77 1.62 1.56
CA VAL A 11 5.12 0.46 0.75
C VAL A 11 6.15 -0.39 1.50
N GLY A 12 5.90 -1.67 1.67
CA GLY A 12 6.81 -2.65 2.27
C GLY A 12 7.10 -3.79 1.31
N ASP A 13 8.24 -3.78 0.64
CA ASP A 13 8.60 -4.81 -0.35
C ASP A 13 10.13 -4.93 -0.43
N GLU A 14 10.66 -6.14 -0.54
CA GLU A 14 12.12 -6.35 -0.69
C GLU A 14 12.69 -5.73 -1.98
N ASN A 15 11.86 -5.57 -3.01
CA ASN A 15 12.20 -4.92 -4.26
C ASN A 15 11.99 -3.39 -4.16
N PRO A 16 13.07 -2.58 -4.25
CA PRO A 16 12.98 -1.12 -4.18
C PRO A 16 12.12 -0.48 -5.29
N ASP A 17 11.99 -1.14 -6.44
CA ASP A 17 11.36 -0.56 -7.63
C ASP A 17 9.88 -0.29 -7.41
N TRP A 18 9.21 -1.11 -6.61
CA TRP A 18 7.78 -0.95 -6.32
C TRP A 18 7.48 0.38 -5.62
N GLY A 19 8.34 0.79 -4.68
CA GLY A 19 8.22 2.08 -4.02
C GLY A 19 8.26 3.25 -5.00
N GLN A 20 9.21 3.21 -5.94
CA GLN A 20 9.34 4.25 -6.98
C GLN A 20 8.18 4.23 -7.98
N LYS A 21 7.72 3.05 -8.40
CA LYS A 21 6.55 2.90 -9.30
C LYS A 21 5.29 3.49 -8.66
N ILE A 22 4.99 3.10 -7.42
CA ILE A 22 3.80 3.57 -6.69
C ILE A 22 3.88 5.08 -6.45
N LYS A 23 5.06 5.59 -6.07
CA LYS A 23 5.27 7.04 -5.91
C LYS A 23 4.99 7.80 -7.19
N ARG A 24 5.41 7.28 -8.36
CA ARG A 24 5.12 7.89 -9.67
C ARG A 24 3.63 7.87 -10.01
N TRP A 25 2.93 6.78 -9.70
CA TRP A 25 1.49 6.66 -9.94
C TRP A 25 0.68 7.65 -9.10
N PHE A 26 0.90 7.63 -7.77
CA PHE A 26 0.17 8.52 -6.86
C PHE A 26 0.60 9.97 -7.01
N GLY A 27 1.89 10.26 -7.21
CA GLY A 27 2.36 11.64 -7.39
C GLY A 27 1.78 12.34 -8.61
N LYS A 28 1.42 11.59 -9.66
CA LYS A 28 0.78 12.14 -10.86
C LYS A 28 -0.73 12.38 -10.67
N ASP A 29 -1.42 11.44 -10.03
CA ASP A 29 -2.88 11.43 -9.96
C ASP A 29 -3.43 12.06 -8.65
N PHE A 30 -2.60 12.15 -7.60
CA PHE A 30 -2.98 12.55 -6.23
C PHE A 30 -1.84 13.33 -5.52
N PRO A 31 -1.73 14.65 -5.73
CA PRO A 31 -0.63 15.46 -5.19
C PRO A 31 -0.58 15.54 -3.66
N ASN A 32 -1.68 15.23 -2.97
CA ASN A 32 -1.78 15.22 -1.51
C ASN A 32 -1.37 13.88 -0.88
N VAL A 33 -0.92 12.91 -1.68
CA VAL A 33 -0.48 11.59 -1.21
C VAL A 33 1.02 11.55 -1.02
N VAL A 34 1.45 11.18 0.19
CA VAL A 34 2.86 10.95 0.52
C VAL A 34 3.13 9.46 0.47
N VAL A 35 4.02 9.04 -0.43
CA VAL A 35 4.44 7.64 -0.56
C VAL A 35 5.82 7.44 0.06
N THR A 36 5.94 6.51 1.01
CA THR A 36 7.22 6.03 1.55
C THR A 36 7.40 4.55 1.22
N ALA A 37 8.64 4.09 1.07
CA ALA A 37 8.96 2.72 0.71
C ALA A 37 10.03 2.15 1.62
N HIS A 38 9.85 0.90 2.02
CA HIS A 38 10.63 0.21 3.04
C HIS A 38 10.94 -1.21 2.57
N GLN A 39 12.22 -1.60 2.62
CA GLN A 39 12.66 -2.93 2.19
C GLN A 39 12.73 -3.96 3.31
N THR A 40 12.83 -3.49 4.55
CA THR A 40 12.97 -4.34 5.74
C THR A 40 11.72 -4.25 6.59
N GLN A 41 11.37 -5.34 7.26
CA GLN A 41 10.24 -5.35 8.20
C GLN A 41 10.41 -4.27 9.27
N SER A 42 11.60 -4.13 9.87
CA SER A 42 11.83 -3.18 10.95
C SER A 42 11.56 -1.72 10.53
N SER A 43 12.02 -1.33 9.34
CA SER A 43 11.78 0.02 8.83
C SER A 43 10.32 0.25 8.45
N PHE A 44 9.65 -0.76 7.88
CA PHE A 44 8.23 -0.71 7.56
C PHE A 44 7.38 -0.56 8.82
N VAL A 45 7.58 -1.43 9.82
CA VAL A 45 6.85 -1.40 11.09
C VAL A 45 7.05 -0.05 11.80
N GLY A 46 8.29 0.47 11.79
CA GLY A 46 8.59 1.79 12.34
C GLY A 46 7.85 2.93 11.65
N ALA A 47 7.65 2.85 10.32
CA ALA A 47 6.86 3.82 9.58
C ALA A 47 5.36 3.71 9.87
N VAL A 48 4.82 2.48 9.96
CA VAL A 48 3.42 2.23 10.31
C VAL A 48 3.10 2.74 11.72
N GLY A 49 4.00 2.50 12.69
CA GLY A 49 3.82 2.97 14.08
C GLY A 49 3.81 4.49 14.25
N ARG A 50 4.26 5.26 13.25
CA ARG A 50 4.25 6.74 13.22
C ARG A 50 3.14 7.31 12.31
N SER A 51 2.18 6.47 11.92
CA SER A 51 1.15 6.79 10.95
C SER A 51 -0.24 6.70 11.54
N ASP A 52 -1.12 7.60 11.12
CA ASP A 52 -2.53 7.55 11.50
C ASP A 52 -3.24 6.48 10.66
N LYS A 53 -3.77 5.46 11.32
CA LYS A 53 -4.47 4.33 10.69
C LYS A 53 -5.54 4.77 9.68
N GLU A 54 -6.29 5.83 9.99
CA GLU A 54 -7.41 6.30 9.14
C GLU A 54 -6.95 6.91 7.81
N ASN A 55 -5.74 7.46 7.78
CA ASN A 55 -5.15 8.18 6.65
C ASN A 55 -4.00 7.42 6.00
N THR A 56 -3.82 6.15 6.35
CA THR A 56 -2.68 5.34 5.88
C THR A 56 -3.16 4.12 5.11
N LEU A 57 -2.64 3.97 3.89
CA LEU A 57 -2.72 2.76 3.08
C LEU A 57 -1.39 2.01 3.17
N LEU A 58 -1.46 0.74 3.55
CA LEU A 58 -0.31 -0.16 3.54
C LEU A 58 -0.31 -0.93 2.23
N VAL A 59 0.82 -0.92 1.54
CA VAL A 59 1.03 -1.70 0.32
C VAL A 59 2.19 -2.64 0.58
N ILE A 60 1.93 -3.94 0.67
CA ILE A 60 2.90 -4.91 1.17
C ILE A 60 3.18 -5.96 0.09
N GLY A 61 4.43 -6.08 -0.33
CA GLY A 61 4.91 -7.16 -1.17
C GLY A 61 4.68 -8.53 -0.57
N ILE A 62 4.62 -9.58 -1.40
CA ILE A 62 4.60 -10.97 -0.89
C ILE A 62 5.84 -11.23 0.00
N LYS A 63 6.96 -10.56 -0.32
CA LYS A 63 8.21 -10.63 0.42
C LYS A 63 8.67 -9.25 0.87
N ILE A 64 9.14 -9.18 2.11
CA ILE A 64 9.85 -8.05 2.70
C ILE A 64 11.04 -8.62 3.46
N ARG A 65 12.21 -7.96 3.45
CA ARG A 65 13.39 -8.54 4.09
C ARG A 65 13.13 -8.75 5.59
N GLY A 66 13.30 -9.98 6.04
CA GLY A 66 13.11 -10.41 7.42
C GLY A 66 11.71 -10.96 7.75
N ASN A 67 10.76 -11.00 6.80
CA ASN A 67 9.43 -11.58 7.07
C ASN A 67 8.66 -12.02 5.80
N SER A 68 7.65 -12.86 5.99
CA SER A 68 6.57 -13.04 5.02
C SER A 68 5.71 -11.78 4.97
N GLY A 69 5.64 -11.15 3.81
CA GLY A 69 4.79 -9.97 3.64
C GLY A 69 3.30 -10.30 3.71
N LEU A 70 2.91 -11.56 3.42
CA LEU A 70 1.53 -12.04 3.63
C LEU A 70 1.16 -12.09 5.11
N GLU A 71 2.06 -12.53 5.98
CA GLU A 71 1.84 -12.54 7.43
C GLU A 71 1.71 -11.11 7.96
N LEU A 72 2.60 -10.23 7.51
CA LEU A 72 2.57 -8.81 7.86
C LEU A 72 1.27 -8.15 7.39
N ALA A 73 0.80 -8.47 6.18
CA ALA A 73 -0.46 -7.98 5.65
C ALA A 73 -1.66 -8.46 6.48
N SER A 74 -1.69 -9.75 6.82
CA SER A 74 -2.74 -10.33 7.67
C SER A 74 -2.78 -9.69 9.06
N PHE A 75 -1.61 -9.48 9.67
CA PHE A 75 -1.47 -8.82 10.97
C PHE A 75 -2.08 -7.43 10.97
N TYR A 76 -1.70 -6.58 10.00
CA TYR A 76 -2.21 -5.20 9.94
C TYR A 76 -3.67 -5.11 9.49
N ALA A 77 -4.13 -6.03 8.64
CA ALA A 77 -5.55 -6.11 8.27
C ALA A 77 -6.43 -6.43 9.50
N LYS A 78 -5.99 -7.34 10.38
CA LYS A 78 -6.69 -7.64 11.65
C LYS A 78 -6.71 -6.44 12.61
N GLN A 79 -5.68 -5.61 12.57
CA GLN A 79 -5.66 -4.34 13.31
C GLN A 79 -6.52 -3.25 12.66
N GLY A 80 -7.13 -3.51 11.51
CA GLY A 80 -8.02 -2.61 10.77
C GLY A 80 -7.31 -1.60 9.89
N TYR A 81 -6.01 -1.77 9.61
CA TYR A 81 -5.35 -1.00 8.57
C TYR A 81 -5.90 -1.39 7.20
N ARG A 82 -5.85 -0.46 6.25
CA ARG A 82 -6.11 -0.77 4.85
C ARG A 82 -4.84 -1.34 4.26
N VAL A 83 -4.92 -2.57 3.76
CA VAL A 83 -3.77 -3.31 3.23
C VAL A 83 -4.05 -3.74 1.80
N VAL A 84 -3.07 -3.52 0.92
CA VAL A 84 -3.01 -4.05 -0.44
C VAL A 84 -1.75 -4.89 -0.57
N ILE A 85 -1.86 -6.07 -1.18
CA ILE A 85 -0.73 -6.98 -1.35
C ILE A 85 -0.18 -6.85 -2.78
N LEU A 86 1.13 -6.61 -2.93
CA LEU A 86 1.82 -6.65 -4.23
C LEU A 86 2.31 -8.06 -4.50
N GLY A 87 1.92 -8.64 -5.65
CA GLY A 87 2.38 -9.96 -6.05
C GLY A 87 2.43 -10.15 -7.56
N SER A 88 3.51 -10.75 -8.06
CA SER A 88 3.62 -11.25 -9.43
C SER A 88 3.10 -12.69 -9.47
N ILE A 89 2.07 -12.96 -10.27
CA ILE A 89 1.48 -14.29 -10.39
C ILE A 89 2.33 -15.11 -11.36
N LYS A 90 3.17 -16.00 -10.83
CA LYS A 90 3.41 -17.31 -11.45
C LYS A 90 2.80 -18.36 -10.53
N GLY A 91 1.53 -18.69 -10.80
CA GLY A 91 0.81 -19.84 -10.22
C GLY A 91 0.45 -19.72 -8.73
N GLU A 92 -0.82 -19.95 -8.42
CA GLU A 92 -1.31 -20.37 -7.10
C GLU A 92 -1.17 -19.40 -5.91
N LEU A 93 -2.04 -18.39 -5.85
CA LEU A 93 -2.54 -17.88 -4.56
C LEU A 93 -4.00 -17.40 -4.70
N LEU A 94 -4.87 -18.35 -5.07
CA LEU A 94 -6.33 -18.23 -5.04
C LEU A 94 -6.80 -18.36 -3.59
N LYS A 95 -7.00 -17.22 -2.89
CA LYS A 95 -7.99 -17.06 -1.79
C LYS A 95 -8.12 -15.64 -1.22
N LEU A 96 -7.43 -14.64 -1.78
CA LEU A 96 -7.78 -13.23 -1.60
C LEU A 96 -8.35 -12.74 -2.94
N LYS A 97 -9.61 -12.28 -2.94
CA LYS A 97 -10.32 -11.84 -4.14
C LYS A 97 -9.44 -10.90 -4.98
N SER A 98 -9.15 -11.36 -6.20
CA SER A 98 -8.55 -10.64 -7.34
C SER A 98 -7.28 -9.82 -7.03
N VAL A 99 -6.11 -10.47 -7.13
CA VAL A 99 -4.83 -9.76 -7.27
C VAL A 99 -4.69 -9.22 -8.70
N PRO A 100 -4.52 -7.91 -8.91
CA PRO A 100 -4.55 -7.33 -10.26
C PRO A 100 -3.17 -7.29 -10.95
N LYS A 101 -3.10 -7.41 -12.29
CA LYS A 101 -1.90 -7.13 -13.11
C LYS A 101 -1.47 -5.65 -13.01
N ASP A 102 -0.26 -5.25 -13.41
CA ASP A 102 0.28 -3.86 -13.28
C ASP A 102 -0.73 -2.73 -13.59
N ASN A 103 -1.41 -2.78 -14.74
CA ASN A 103 -2.48 -1.81 -15.09
C ASN A 103 -3.74 -1.95 -14.21
N SER A 104 -4.12 -3.17 -13.90
CA SER A 104 -5.22 -3.48 -13.00
C SER A 104 -4.88 -3.10 -11.54
N MET A 105 -3.60 -3.04 -11.16
CA MET A 105 -3.11 -2.76 -9.81
C MET A 105 -3.13 -1.27 -9.58
N ARG A 106 -2.76 -0.48 -10.60
CA ARG A 106 -3.05 0.95 -10.63
C ARG A 106 -4.56 1.20 -10.49
N GLN A 107 -5.40 0.53 -11.28
CA GLN A 107 -6.86 0.69 -11.17
C GLN A 107 -7.41 0.28 -9.80
N LEU A 108 -6.93 -0.81 -9.21
CA LEU A 108 -7.35 -1.26 -7.87
C LEU A 108 -6.92 -0.26 -6.80
N LEU A 109 -5.67 0.20 -6.82
CA LEU A 109 -5.16 1.21 -5.90
C LEU A 109 -5.96 2.51 -6.02
N THR A 110 -6.20 2.97 -7.26
CA THR A 110 -7.02 4.15 -7.55
C THR A 110 -8.47 3.95 -7.10
N SER A 111 -9.08 2.78 -7.32
CA SER A 111 -10.46 2.48 -6.90
C SER A 111 -10.59 2.39 -5.37
N CYS A 112 -9.69 1.68 -4.68
CA CYS A 112 -9.67 1.61 -3.21
C CYS A 112 -9.45 3.00 -2.59
N PHE A 113 -8.66 3.84 -3.25
CA PHE A 113 -8.43 5.22 -2.85
C PHE A 113 -9.70 6.08 -3.05
N LEU A 114 -10.31 6.04 -4.24
CA LEU A 114 -11.49 6.82 -4.60
C LEU A 114 -12.78 6.40 -3.86
N CYS A 115 -12.93 5.14 -3.46
CA CYS A 115 -14.09 4.68 -2.67
C CYS A 115 -14.21 5.34 -1.29
N LYS A 116 -13.13 5.96 -0.78
CA LYS A 116 -13.10 6.62 0.53
C LYS A 116 -12.72 8.10 0.45
N PHE A 117 -11.99 8.50 -0.58
CA PHE A 117 -11.65 9.89 -0.88
C PHE A 117 -12.18 10.20 -2.27
N PRO A 118 -13.51 10.41 -2.42
CA PRO A 118 -14.03 10.92 -3.69
C PRO A 118 -13.23 12.17 -4.03
N ARG A 119 -12.82 12.29 -5.30
CA ARG A 119 -12.17 13.52 -5.81
C ARG A 119 -12.97 14.69 -5.26
N ALA A 120 -12.34 15.52 -4.43
CA ALA A 120 -12.89 16.82 -4.09
C ALA A 120 -13.15 17.51 -5.43
N ARG A 121 -14.43 17.72 -5.75
CA ARG A 121 -14.84 18.55 -6.89
C ARG A 121 -14.40 19.98 -6.64
#